data_AF-A0A3C1A687-F1
#
_entry.id   AF-A0A3C1A687-F1
#
_cell.length_a   1.000
_cell.length_b   1.000
_cell.length_c   1.000
_cell.angle_alpha   90.00
_cell.angle_beta   90.00
_cell.angle_gamma   90.00
#
_symmetry.space_group_name_H-M   'P 1'
#
loop_
_entity.id
_entity.type
_entity.pdbx_description
1 polymer ?
#
loop_
_entity_poly.entity_id
_entity_poly.type
_entity_poly.pdbx_seq_one_letter_code
_entity_poly.pdbx_strand_id
1 'polypeptide(L)'
;MEKLIGKRSIAWMKCKFYKIIVAAVFLVGILSGCGNVKNMAQDTLMKVKAFTSIDAFNIRQVITKDSSTSRTIMWQSLSEEKDAFIEYKATNQNKTLIQKECINDKFTDNGKTSYVHTVTLQDLQPGTEYEYRLG
;
A
#
# COMPACT_ATOMS: atom_id res chain seq x y z
N MET A 1 -40.14 -57.82 30.50
CA MET A 1 -39.47 -58.66 31.51
C MET A 1 -38.03 -58.19 31.59
N GLU A 2 -37.74 -57.40 32.62
CA GLU A 2 -36.81 -57.74 33.73
C GLU A 2 -35.40 -57.24 33.40
N LYS A 3 -34.86 -56.20 34.04
CA LYS A 3 -34.53 -55.88 35.45
C LYS A 3 -33.05 -56.17 35.76
N LEU A 4 -32.39 -55.08 36.21
CA LEU A 4 -31.27 -55.02 37.17
C LEU A 4 -29.91 -55.46 36.58
N ILE A 5 -28.80 -54.75 36.76
CA ILE A 5 -28.05 -54.40 37.98
C ILE A 5 -26.98 -53.39 37.49
N GLY A 6 -26.53 -52.34 38.15
CA GLY A 6 -26.69 -51.86 39.52
C GLY A 6 -25.90 -50.56 39.65
N LYS A 7 -26.53 -49.55 40.23
CA LYS A 7 -25.88 -48.37 40.79
C LYS A 7 -24.88 -48.82 41.85
N ARG A 8 -23.64 -48.30 41.84
CA ARG A 8 -22.91 -47.96 43.07
C ARG A 8 -21.69 -47.08 42.77
N SER A 9 -21.61 -45.99 43.54
CA SER A 9 -20.42 -45.16 43.80
C SER A 9 -20.15 -43.98 42.86
N ILE A 10 -21.06 -43.01 42.85
CA ILE A 10 -20.89 -41.67 42.25
C ILE A 10 -20.41 -40.62 43.30
N ALA A 11 -20.12 -41.03 44.54
CA ALA A 11 -19.97 -40.08 45.66
C ALA A 11 -18.55 -39.89 46.21
N TRP A 12 -17.51 -40.57 45.69
CA TRP A 12 -16.16 -40.56 46.31
C TRP A 12 -15.01 -40.11 45.39
N MET A 13 -15.29 -39.38 44.31
CA MET A 13 -14.22 -38.93 43.40
C MET A 13 -14.44 -37.53 42.80
N LYS A 14 -15.12 -36.64 43.54
CA LYS A 14 -15.41 -35.26 43.08
C LYS A 14 -14.78 -34.14 43.91
N CYS A 15 -13.84 -34.42 44.82
CA CYS A 15 -13.27 -33.37 45.69
C CYS A 15 -11.73 -33.25 45.74
N LYS A 16 -10.94 -33.97 44.92
CA LYS A 16 -9.46 -33.84 44.98
C LYS A 16 -8.70 -33.67 43.66
N PHE A 17 -9.37 -33.57 42.51
CA PHE A 17 -8.69 -33.45 41.22
C PHE A 17 -8.93 -32.15 40.44
N TYR A 18 -9.60 -31.14 41.03
CA TYR A 18 -9.81 -29.85 40.36
C TYR A 18 -8.58 -28.92 40.42
N LYS A 19 -7.54 -29.23 41.20
CA LYS A 19 -6.41 -28.31 41.43
C LYS A 19 -5.15 -28.53 40.57
N ILE A 20 -5.14 -29.46 39.61
CA ILE A 20 -3.91 -29.77 38.84
C ILE A 20 -4.03 -29.49 37.32
N ILE A 21 -5.22 -29.27 36.76
CA ILE A 21 -5.37 -29.07 35.30
C ILE A 21 -5.18 -27.60 34.85
N VAL A 22 -5.01 -26.64 35.78
CA VAL A 22 -4.84 -25.20 35.41
C VAL A 22 -3.40 -24.82 35.03
N ALA A 23 -2.40 -25.69 35.24
CA ALA A 23 -0.98 -25.33 35.05
C ALA A 23 -0.32 -25.86 33.76
N ALA A 24 -1.02 -26.60 32.90
CA ALA A 24 -0.41 -27.31 31.77
C ALA A 24 -0.87 -26.84 30.36
N VAL A 25 -1.44 -25.65 30.24
CA VAL A 25 -1.80 -25.06 28.93
C VAL A 25 -0.95 -23.82 28.57
N PHE A 26 -0.06 -23.38 29.47
CA PHE A 26 0.72 -22.15 29.28
C PHE A 26 2.12 -22.31 28.65
N LEU A 27 2.48 -23.49 28.12
CA LEU A 27 3.86 -23.75 27.65
C LEU A 27 3.99 -24.44 26.28
N VAL A 28 2.94 -24.50 25.45
CA VAL A 28 3.03 -25.05 24.08
C VAL A 28 2.27 -24.19 23.08
N GLY A 29 2.76 -22.98 22.84
CA GLY A 29 2.16 -22.06 21.86
C GLY A 29 3.12 -21.02 21.27
N ILE A 30 4.43 -21.17 21.48
CA ILE A 30 5.45 -20.27 20.92
C ILE A 30 6.40 -21.14 20.11
N LEU A 31 6.04 -21.47 18.87
CA LEU A 31 6.94 -21.94 17.80
C LEU A 31 6.08 -22.27 16.56
N SER A 32 5.65 -21.23 15.84
CA SER A 32 5.35 -21.24 14.40
C SER A 32 4.61 -19.94 14.04
N GLY A 33 5.34 -18.92 13.60
CA GLY A 33 4.71 -17.69 13.16
C GLY A 33 5.59 -16.47 13.00
N CYS A 34 6.88 -16.61 12.67
CA CYS A 34 7.62 -15.49 12.07
C CYS A 34 7.22 -15.43 10.59
N GLY A 35 5.97 -15.02 10.32
CA GLY A 35 5.49 -14.71 8.98
C GLY A 35 6.11 -13.39 8.54
N ASN A 36 6.69 -13.38 7.34
CA ASN A 36 7.46 -12.28 6.76
C ASN A 36 6.68 -10.94 6.71
N VAL A 37 7.00 -9.99 7.59
CA VAL A 37 6.54 -8.58 7.52
C VAL A 37 7.68 -7.66 7.06
N LYS A 38 8.48 -8.07 6.07
CA LYS A 38 9.59 -7.22 5.57
C LYS A 38 9.16 -6.30 4.41
N ASN A 39 8.02 -6.56 3.78
CA ASN A 39 7.67 -5.89 2.52
C ASN A 39 6.86 -4.59 2.70
N MET A 40 6.19 -4.38 3.85
CA MET A 40 5.36 -3.18 4.07
C MET A 40 6.19 -1.95 4.46
N ALA A 41 7.31 -2.14 5.17
CA ALA A 41 8.20 -1.06 5.56
C ALA A 41 9.01 -0.53 4.37
N GLN A 42 9.50 -1.39 3.49
CA GLN A 42 10.27 -0.95 2.30
C GLN A 42 9.39 -0.22 1.28
N ASP A 43 8.16 -0.69 1.03
CA ASP A 43 7.23 -0.04 0.10
C ASP A 43 6.82 1.35 0.58
N THR A 44 6.54 1.49 1.89
CA THR A 44 6.25 2.79 2.51
C THR A 44 7.49 3.71 2.50
N LEU A 45 8.69 3.17 2.74
CA LEU A 45 9.93 3.96 2.73
C LEU A 45 10.29 4.48 1.34
N MET A 46 10.07 3.66 0.29
CA MET A 46 10.27 4.06 -1.11
C MET A 46 9.26 5.14 -1.50
N LYS A 47 7.99 4.97 -1.10
CA LYS A 47 6.91 5.95 -1.28
C LYS A 47 7.17 7.27 -0.55
N VAL A 48 7.81 7.25 0.62
CA VAL A 48 8.14 8.49 1.37
C VAL A 48 9.33 9.22 0.73
N LYS A 49 10.33 8.49 0.21
CA LYS A 49 11.49 9.08 -0.46
C LYS A 49 11.10 9.88 -1.71
N ALA A 50 10.17 9.34 -2.50
CA ALA A 50 9.59 9.96 -3.69
C ALA A 50 9.15 11.42 -3.47
N PHE A 51 8.52 11.74 -2.32
CA PHE A 51 7.92 13.07 -2.12
C PHE A 51 8.82 14.09 -1.41
N THR A 52 9.88 13.66 -0.71
CA THR A 52 10.73 14.57 0.08
C THR A 52 11.98 15.04 -0.67
N SER A 53 12.28 14.46 -1.83
CA SER A 53 13.51 14.76 -2.59
C SER A 53 13.31 14.87 -4.10
N ILE A 54 12.09 15.06 -4.58
CA ILE A 54 11.86 15.22 -6.03
C ILE A 54 12.34 16.61 -6.46
N ASP A 55 13.23 16.65 -7.44
CA ASP A 55 13.71 17.88 -8.04
C ASP A 55 12.79 18.23 -9.20
N ALA A 56 11.57 18.69 -8.87
CA ALA A 56 10.56 19.00 -9.88
C ALA A 56 10.42 20.51 -10.09
N PHE A 57 10.66 20.96 -11.31
CA PHE A 57 10.43 22.33 -11.75
C PHE A 57 9.71 22.35 -13.10
N ASN A 58 9.23 23.54 -13.51
CA ASN A 58 8.50 23.74 -14.76
C ASN A 58 7.32 22.76 -14.96
N ILE A 59 6.51 22.58 -13.90
CA ILE A 59 5.33 21.70 -13.92
C ILE A 59 4.28 22.29 -14.86
N ARG A 60 3.73 21.45 -15.73
CA ARG A 60 2.76 21.81 -16.77
C ARG A 60 1.62 20.81 -16.81
N GLN A 61 0.41 21.32 -17.03
CA GLN A 61 -0.73 20.52 -17.43
C GLN A 61 -1.06 20.82 -18.88
N VAL A 62 -1.17 19.77 -19.70
CA VAL A 62 -1.39 19.86 -21.14
C VAL A 62 -2.71 19.18 -21.49
N ILE A 63 -3.54 19.87 -22.27
CA ILE A 63 -4.79 19.31 -22.77
C ILE A 63 -4.51 18.18 -23.75
N THR A 64 -5.30 17.12 -23.68
CA THR A 64 -5.30 16.00 -24.60
C THR A 64 -6.43 16.16 -25.63
N LYS A 65 -6.51 15.23 -26.58
CA LYS A 65 -7.59 15.19 -27.58
C LYS A 65 -8.99 15.18 -26.94
N ASP A 66 -9.19 14.37 -25.91
CA ASP A 66 -10.36 14.43 -25.05
C ASP A 66 -9.94 14.78 -23.62
N SER A 67 -9.94 16.09 -23.36
CA SER A 67 -9.52 16.62 -22.07
C SER A 67 -10.55 16.41 -20.95
N SER A 68 -11.76 15.92 -21.26
CA SER A 68 -12.77 15.61 -20.25
C SER A 68 -12.47 14.32 -19.49
N THR A 69 -11.77 13.39 -20.13
CA THR A 69 -11.42 12.07 -19.59
C THR A 69 -9.92 11.84 -19.46
N SER A 70 -9.09 12.80 -19.86
CA SER A 70 -7.64 12.64 -19.79
C SER A 70 -6.87 13.96 -19.58
N ARG A 71 -5.63 13.84 -19.12
CA ARG A 71 -4.74 14.97 -18.85
C ARG A 71 -3.30 14.53 -18.98
N THR A 72 -2.47 15.30 -19.67
CA THR A 72 -1.02 15.10 -19.64
C THR A 72 -0.40 16.03 -18.61
N ILE A 73 0.41 15.48 -17.72
CA ILE A 73 1.20 16.22 -16.73
C ILE A 73 2.66 16.08 -17.14
N MET A 74 3.37 17.21 -17.16
CA MET A 74 4.79 17.23 -17.46
C MET A 74 5.54 18.01 -16.39
N TRP A 75 6.76 17.58 -16.09
CA TRP A 75 7.68 18.32 -15.23
C TRP A 75 9.11 18.12 -15.71
N GLN A 76 10.04 18.87 -15.12
CA GLN A 76 11.46 18.72 -15.37
C GLN A 76 12.23 18.52 -14.08
N SER A 77 13.38 17.88 -14.20
CA SER A 77 14.34 17.67 -13.11
C SER A 77 15.78 17.80 -13.62
N LEU A 78 16.75 17.93 -12.69
CA LEU A 78 18.17 17.87 -13.04
C LEU A 78 18.71 16.44 -13.14
N SER A 79 17.99 15.44 -12.61
CA SER A 79 18.42 14.05 -12.53
C SER A 79 17.42 13.11 -13.19
N GLU A 80 17.90 12.01 -13.79
CA GLU A 80 17.00 11.02 -14.36
C GLU A 80 16.19 10.33 -13.25
N GLU A 81 14.86 10.27 -13.40
CA GLU A 81 13.93 9.60 -12.47
C GLU A 81 13.29 8.40 -13.17
N LYS A 82 13.98 7.25 -13.17
CA LYS A 82 13.59 6.07 -13.95
C LYS A 82 12.23 5.48 -13.56
N ASP A 83 11.84 5.66 -12.30
CA ASP A 83 10.59 5.14 -11.74
C ASP A 83 9.60 6.26 -11.42
N ALA A 84 9.74 7.42 -12.07
CA ALA A 84 8.84 8.56 -11.94
C ALA A 84 7.36 8.17 -12.10
N PHE A 85 6.52 8.64 -11.19
CA PHE A 85 5.09 8.35 -11.19
C PHE A 85 4.26 9.55 -10.74
N ILE A 86 2.96 9.48 -11.00
CA ILE A 86 1.98 10.40 -10.45
C ILE A 86 1.01 9.63 -9.58
N GLU A 87 0.82 10.09 -8.35
CA GLU A 87 -0.36 9.74 -7.59
C GLU A 87 -1.42 10.80 -7.76
N TYR A 88 -2.67 10.37 -7.92
CA TYR A 88 -3.79 11.26 -8.06
C TYR A 88 -5.04 10.71 -7.38
N LYS A 89 -5.93 11.60 -6.97
CA LYS A 89 -7.24 11.26 -6.39
C LYS A 89 -8.26 12.32 -6.78
N ALA A 90 -9.51 11.91 -6.93
CA ALA A 90 -10.60 12.87 -7.01
C ALA A 90 -10.78 13.53 -5.63
N THR A 91 -11.00 14.84 -5.58
CA THR A 91 -11.11 15.57 -4.29
C THR A 91 -12.29 15.11 -3.43
N ASN A 92 -13.31 14.55 -4.07
CA ASN A 92 -14.49 13.97 -3.42
C ASN A 92 -14.35 12.48 -3.03
N GLN A 93 -13.18 11.87 -3.24
CA GLN A 93 -12.93 10.46 -2.94
C GLN A 93 -11.62 10.27 -2.15
N ASN A 94 -11.59 9.25 -1.29
CA ASN A 94 -10.38 8.87 -0.57
C ASN A 94 -9.52 7.84 -1.32
N LYS A 95 -9.94 7.44 -2.53
CA LYS A 95 -9.21 6.46 -3.33
C LYS A 95 -8.07 7.15 -4.09
N THR A 96 -6.84 6.78 -3.76
CA THR A 96 -5.64 7.18 -4.50
C THR A 96 -5.36 6.18 -5.62
N LEU A 97 -5.03 6.70 -6.80
CA LEU A 97 -4.58 5.99 -7.98
C LEU A 97 -3.11 6.34 -8.25
N ILE A 98 -2.40 5.46 -8.95
CA ILE A 98 -0.98 5.63 -9.31
C ILE A 98 -0.83 5.38 -10.80
N GLN A 99 -0.26 6.34 -11.53
CA GLN A 99 0.14 6.20 -12.93
C GLN A 99 1.68 6.14 -13.00
N LYS A 100 2.21 4.99 -13.45
CA LYS A 100 3.66 4.73 -13.53
C LYS A 100 4.26 4.85 -14.93
N GLU A 101 3.43 4.88 -15.97
CA GLU A 101 3.93 5.06 -17.33
C GLU A 101 4.39 6.51 -17.50
N CYS A 102 5.70 6.70 -17.49
CA CYS A 102 6.37 7.99 -17.60
C CYS A 102 7.43 7.92 -18.71
N ILE A 103 7.39 8.90 -19.60
CA ILE A 103 8.47 9.12 -20.57
C ILE A 103 9.50 10.04 -19.91
N ASN A 104 10.77 9.66 -19.98
CA ASN A 104 11.91 10.37 -19.40
C ASN A 104 12.87 10.83 -20.50
N ASP A 105 12.62 12.00 -21.07
CA ASP A 105 13.43 12.52 -22.17
C ASP A 105 14.60 13.36 -21.64
N LYS A 106 15.83 12.95 -21.95
CA LYS A 106 17.01 13.76 -21.65
C LYS A 106 17.06 14.96 -22.59
N PHE A 107 17.11 16.15 -22.01
CA PHE A 107 17.26 17.40 -22.74
C PHE A 107 18.59 18.06 -22.38
N THR A 108 19.45 18.30 -23.37
CA THR A 108 20.72 19.00 -23.17
C THR A 108 20.76 20.22 -24.06
N ASP A 109 20.93 21.39 -23.45
CA ASP A 109 21.13 22.67 -24.14
C ASP A 109 22.26 23.47 -23.50
N ASN A 110 23.15 24.02 -24.31
CA ASN A 110 24.28 24.83 -23.86
C ASN A 110 25.11 24.17 -22.74
N GLY A 111 25.30 22.85 -22.81
CA GLY A 111 26.04 22.07 -21.81
C GLY A 111 25.30 21.82 -20.49
N LYS A 112 24.07 22.33 -20.33
CA LYS A 112 23.20 22.03 -19.19
C LYS A 112 22.25 20.90 -19.57
N THR A 113 22.06 19.94 -18.68
CA THR A 113 21.14 18.82 -18.87
C THR A 113 19.99 18.93 -17.89
N SER A 114 18.78 18.68 -18.38
CA SER A 114 17.60 18.37 -17.60
C SER A 114 16.90 17.13 -18.17
N TYR A 115 15.96 16.59 -17.42
CA TYR A 115 15.10 15.51 -17.86
C TYR A 115 13.66 16.02 -17.93
N VAL A 116 12.95 15.70 -19.00
CA VAL A 116 11.55 16.03 -19.20
C VAL A 116 10.73 14.78 -18.94
N HIS A 117 9.88 14.85 -17.93
CA HIS A 117 8.99 13.77 -17.53
C HIS A 117 7.61 14.03 -18.10
N THR A 118 7.00 13.01 -18.71
CA THR A 118 5.65 13.10 -19.29
C THR A 118 4.81 11.92 -18.87
N VAL A 119 3.67 12.21 -18.22
CA VAL A 119 2.68 11.20 -17.80
C VAL A 119 1.31 11.61 -18.32
N THR A 120 0.58 10.67 -18.92
CA THR A 120 -0.82 10.90 -19.31
C THR A 120 -1.74 10.14 -18.37
N LEU A 121 -2.57 10.88 -17.63
CA LEU A 121 -3.68 10.34 -16.85
C LEU A 121 -4.85 10.06 -17.78
N GLN A 122 -5.42 8.87 -17.67
CA GLN A 122 -6.57 8.40 -18.45
C GLN A 122 -7.75 8.09 -17.54
N ASP A 123 -8.91 7.85 -18.15
CA ASP A 123 -10.15 7.44 -17.48
C ASP A 123 -10.61 8.38 -16.35
N LEU A 124 -10.27 9.66 -16.47
CA LEU A 124 -10.73 10.70 -15.56
C LEU A 124 -12.25 10.88 -15.72
N GLN A 125 -12.90 11.21 -14.61
CA GLN A 125 -14.33 11.48 -14.61
C GLN A 125 -14.58 12.92 -15.06
N PRO A 126 -15.41 13.17 -16.08
CA PRO A 126 -15.73 14.51 -16.53
C PRO A 126 -16.25 15.40 -15.41
N GLY A 127 -15.84 16.68 -15.40
CA GLY A 127 -16.28 17.66 -14.40
C GLY A 127 -15.83 17.37 -12.96
N THR A 128 -14.89 16.44 -12.77
CA THR A 128 -14.35 16.10 -11.44
C THR A 128 -13.01 16.80 -11.22
N GLU A 129 -12.85 17.38 -10.04
CA GLU A 129 -11.58 17.96 -9.60
C GLU A 129 -10.65 16.88 -9.05
N TYR A 130 -9.38 16.96 -9.43
CA TYR A 130 -8.35 16.00 -9.02
C TYR A 130 -7.16 16.73 -8.38
N GLU A 131 -6.67 16.15 -7.29
CA GLU A 131 -5.36 16.47 -6.73
C GLU A 131 -4.34 15.45 -7.21
N TYR A 132 -3.09 15.89 -7.42
CA TYR A 132 -1.99 15.01 -7.79
C TYR A 132 -0.69 15.39 -7.10
N ARG A 133 0.22 14.41 -7.01
CA ARG A 133 1.59 14.58 -6.52
C ARG A 133 2.56 13.75 -7.36
N LEU A 134 3.75 14.31 -7.57
CA LEU A 134 4.84 13.69 -8.31
C LEU A 134 5.67 12.82 -7.35
N GLY A 135 6.06 11.63 -7.78
CA GLY A 135 6.87 10.69 -6.98
C GLY A 135 7.88 9.92 -7.80
#